data_AF-A0A7W1BUG3-F1
#
_entry.id   AF-A0A7W1BUG3-F1
#
_cell.length_a   1.000
_cell.length_b   1.000
_cell.length_c   1.000
_cell.angle_alpha   90.00
_cell.angle_beta   90.00
_cell.angle_gamma   90.00
#
_symmetry.space_group_name_H-M   'P 1'
#
loop_
_entity.id
_entity.type
_entity.pdbx_description
1 polymer ?
#
loop_
_entity_poly.entity_id
_entity_poly.type
_entity_poly.pdbx_seq_one_letter_code
_entity_poly.pdbx_strand_id
1 'polypeptide(L)'
;MIWAFVLFGLAAGAMLPFQAGVNAQLAEYLGSPLRAALVSFVVGVLVLLPLVVLFVRGLPSAERVSATPWWAWLGGALGAFYVASSIT
;
A
#
# COMPACT_ATOMS: atom_id res chain seq x y z
N MET A 1 -3.35 24.66 8.64
CA MET A 1 -3.84 23.41 8.03
C MET A 1 -2.88 22.84 6.99
N ILE A 2 -2.35 23.63 6.03
CA ILE A 2 -1.40 23.13 5.01
C ILE A 2 -0.16 22.43 5.59
N TRP A 3 0.41 22.96 6.67
CA TRP A 3 1.57 22.37 7.34
C TRP A 3 1.32 20.96 7.90
N ALA A 4 0.09 20.65 8.32
CA ALA A 4 -0.24 19.31 8.80
C ALA A 4 -0.20 18.28 7.65
N PHE A 5 -0.70 18.65 6.46
CA PHE A 5 -0.61 17.80 5.28
C PHE A 5 0.82 17.63 4.79
N VAL A 6 1.63 18.70 4.86
CA VAL A 6 3.07 18.63 4.52
C VAL A 6 3.79 17.68 5.47
N LEU A 7 3.59 17.81 6.79
CA LEU A 7 4.20 16.92 7.77
C LEU A 7 3.75 15.47 7.58
N PHE A 8 2.47 15.24 7.28
CA PHE A 8 1.96 13.91 6.99
C PHE A 8 2.58 13.31 5.72
N GLY A 9 2.70 14.11 4.65
CA GLY A 9 3.35 13.68 3.41
C GLY A 9 4.84 13.36 3.60
N LEU A 10 5.57 14.18 4.37
CA LEU A 10 6.96 13.92 4.72
C LEU A 10 7.10 12.63 5.54
N ALA A 11 6.24 12.43 6.53
CA ALA A 11 6.24 11.21 7.34
C ALA A 11 5.94 9.97 6.49
N ALA A 12 4.92 10.03 5.63
CA ALA A 12 4.56 8.93 4.72
C ALA A 12 5.70 8.60 3.74
N GLY A 13 6.33 9.63 3.14
CA GLY A 13 7.47 9.44 2.26
C GLY A 13 8.70 8.86 2.98
N ALA A 14 8.96 9.32 4.21
CA ALA A 14 10.06 8.80 5.03
C ALA A 14 9.87 7.33 5.43
N MET A 15 8.65 6.78 5.40
CA MET A 15 8.41 5.36 5.66
C MET A 15 8.84 4.44 4.50
N LEU A 16 8.98 4.95 3.28
CA LEU A 16 9.32 4.11 2.12
C LEU A 16 10.67 3.40 2.25
N PRO A 17 11.78 4.05 2.65
CA PRO A 17 13.05 3.36 2.89
C PRO A 17 12.98 2.32 4.02
N PHE A 18 12.22 2.58 5.08
CA PHE A 18 12.02 1.60 6.15
C PHE A 18 11.28 0.36 5.65
N GLN A 19 10.24 0.56 4.84
CA GLN A 19 9.50 -0.54 4.22
C GLN A 19 10.40 -1.37 3.30
N ALA A 20 11.23 -0.73 2.46
CA ALA A 20 12.19 -1.43 1.61
C ALA A 20 13.16 -2.30 2.43
N GLY A 21 13.73 -1.78 3.53
CA GLY A 21 14.63 -2.54 4.41
C GLY A 21 13.94 -3.72 5.11
N VAL A 22 12.73 -3.54 5.63
CA VAL A 22 11.94 -4.62 6.24
C VAL A 22 11.61 -5.70 5.21
N ASN A 23 11.22 -5.30 4.00
CA ASN A 23 10.86 -6.24 2.95
C ASN A 23 12.06 -6.98 2.36
N ALA A 24 13.24 -6.34 2.35
CA ALA A 24 14.49 -6.99 1.98
C ALA A 24 14.83 -8.12 2.97
N GLN A 25 14.77 -7.85 4.27
CA GLN A 25 14.94 -8.88 5.29
C GLN A 25 13.91 -10.01 5.15
N LEU A 26 12.63 -9.66 4.96
CA LEU A 26 11.59 -10.67 4.74
C LEU A 26 11.86 -11.51 3.48
N ALA A 27 12.39 -10.90 2.41
CA ALA A 27 12.73 -11.59 1.18
C ALA A 27 13.89 -12.56 1.38
N GLU A 28 14.87 -12.26 2.23
CA GLU A 28 15.94 -13.19 2.61
C GLU A 28 15.35 -14.43 3.30
N TYR A 29 14.45 -14.24 4.28
CA TYR A 29 13.81 -15.36 4.98
C TYR A 29 12.88 -16.19 4.08
N LEU A 30 12.20 -15.56 3.11
CA LEU A 30 11.26 -16.23 2.22
C LEU A 30 11.89 -16.71 0.90
N GLY A 31 13.15 -16.35 0.65
CA GLY A 31 13.92 -16.64 -0.56
C GLY A 31 13.36 -16.00 -1.84
N SER A 32 12.56 -14.93 -1.75
CA SER A 32 11.97 -14.29 -2.94
C SER A 32 11.41 -12.89 -2.64
N PRO A 33 11.81 -11.85 -3.42
CA PRO A 33 11.22 -10.52 -3.36
C PRO A 33 9.71 -10.52 -3.65
N LEU A 34 9.23 -11.37 -4.56
CA LEU A 34 7.81 -11.46 -4.89
C LEU A 34 6.99 -12.03 -3.72
N ARG A 35 7.54 -13.01 -2.98
CA ARG A 35 6.89 -13.56 -1.77
C ARG A 35 6.80 -12.51 -0.67
N ALA A 36 7.89 -11.75 -0.44
CA ALA A 36 7.89 -10.66 0.52
C ALA A 36 6.90 -9.55 0.15
N ALA A 37 6.82 -9.18 -1.14
CA ALA A 37 5.84 -8.22 -1.63
C ALA A 37 4.40 -8.73 -1.39
N LEU A 38 4.09 -9.99 -1.74
CA LEU A 38 2.77 -10.58 -1.50
C LEU A 38 2.39 -10.54 -0.02
N VAL A 39 3.28 -10.97 0.88
CA VAL A 39 3.04 -10.94 2.33
C VAL A 39 2.81 -9.50 2.81
N SER A 40 3.60 -8.54 2.33
CA SER A 40 3.43 -7.12 2.66
C SER A 40 2.05 -6.59 2.29
N PHE A 41 1.56 -6.94 1.10
CA PHE A 41 0.23 -6.54 0.64
C PHE A 41 -0.89 -7.20 1.46
N VAL A 42 -0.74 -8.48 1.81
CA VAL A 42 -1.69 -9.17 2.69
C VAL A 42 -1.76 -8.49 4.06
N VAL A 43 -0.62 -8.22 4.68
CA VAL A 43 -0.56 -7.47 5.95
C VAL A 43 -1.18 -6.09 5.80
N GLY A 44 -0.89 -5.38 4.71
CA GLY A 44 -1.51 -4.10 4.39
C GLY A 44 -3.04 -4.16 4.33
N VAL A 45 -3.61 -5.17 3.66
CA VAL A 45 -5.07 -5.39 3.62
C VAL A 45 -5.62 -5.68 5.02
N LEU A 46 -4.95 -6.53 5.80
CA LEU A 46 -5.38 -6.88 7.16
C LEU A 46 -5.38 -5.67 8.11
N VAL A 47 -4.51 -4.69 7.88
CA VAL A 47 -4.49 -3.43 8.64
C VAL A 47 -5.52 -2.43 8.10
N LEU A 48 -5.61 -2.26 6.77
CA LEU A 48 -6.49 -1.27 6.16
C LEU A 48 -7.97 -1.63 6.30
N LEU A 49 -8.33 -2.90 6.22
CA LEU A 49 -9.73 -3.33 6.25
C LEU A 49 -10.44 -2.96 7.56
N PRO A 50 -9.89 -3.22 8.76
CA PRO A 50 -10.46 -2.72 10.02
C PRO A 50 -10.55 -1.20 10.07
N LEU A 51 -9.53 -0.47 9.57
CA LEU A 51 -9.56 1.00 9.56
C LEU A 51 -10.70 1.52 8.68
N VAL A 52 -10.93 0.92 7.52
CA VAL A 52 -12.06 1.27 6.65
C VAL A 52 -13.38 1.01 7.38
N VAL A 53 -13.54 -0.15 8.02
CA VAL A 53 -14.76 -0.49 8.77
C VAL A 53 -15.02 0.47 9.93
N LEU A 54 -13.97 0.91 10.63
CA LEU A 54 -14.09 1.79 11.80
C LEU A 54 -14.31 3.27 11.44
N PHE A 55 -13.68 3.76 10.37
CA PHE A 55 -13.62 5.20 10.08
C PHE A 55 -14.39 5.63 8.83
N VAL A 56 -14.74 4.72 7.91
CA VAL A 56 -15.44 5.05 6.66
C VAL A 56 -16.89 4.60 6.75
N ARG A 57 -17.83 5.55 6.59
CA ARG A 57 -19.26 5.26 6.62
C ARG A 57 -19.83 5.09 5.21
N GLY A 58 -20.53 3.99 5.01
CA GLY A 58 -21.21 3.67 3.75
C GLY A 58 -20.26 3.10 2.68
N LEU A 59 -20.84 2.36 1.75
CA LEU A 59 -20.13 1.86 0.57
C LEU A 59 -20.34 2.84 -0.61
N PRO A 60 -19.37 2.96 -1.53
CA PRO A 60 -19.59 3.69 -2.77
C PRO A 60 -20.74 3.04 -3.56
N SER A 61 -21.54 3.87 -4.26
CA SER A 61 -22.57 3.34 -5.16
C SER A 61 -21.94 2.56 -6.31
N ALA A 62 -22.65 1.56 -6.83
CA ALA A 62 -22.17 0.77 -7.97
C ALA A 62 -21.85 1.66 -9.20
N GLU A 63 -22.64 2.71 -9.42
CA GLU A 63 -22.40 3.72 -10.46
C GLU A 63 -21.07 4.46 -10.29
N ARG A 64 -20.69 4.81 -9.05
CA ARG A 64 -19.41 5.46 -8.78
C ARG A 64 -18.23 4.51 -9.02
N VAL A 65 -18.39 3.24 -8.64
CA VAL A 65 -17.37 2.22 -8.87
C VAL A 65 -17.19 1.98 -10.37
N SER A 66 -18.27 1.87 -11.15
CA SER A 66 -18.20 1.65 -12.60
C SER A 66 -17.73 2.88 -13.38
N ALA A 67 -17.97 4.09 -12.89
CA ALA A 67 -17.43 5.32 -13.47
C ALA A 67 -15.94 5.56 -13.17
N THR A 68 -15.32 4.74 -12.30
CA THR A 68 -13.90 4.88 -11.97
C THR A 68 -13.04 4.48 -13.19
N PRO A 69 -12.12 5.34 -13.66
CA PRO A 69 -11.25 5.01 -14.79
C PRO A 69 -10.49 3.70 -14.58
N TRP A 70 -10.40 2.87 -15.62
CA TRP A 70 -9.80 1.54 -15.52
C TRP A 70 -8.37 1.54 -14.97
N TRP A 71 -7.58 2.58 -15.29
CA TRP A 71 -6.20 2.73 -14.83
C TRP A 71 -6.09 2.98 -13.32
N ALA A 72 -7.14 3.49 -12.67
CA ALA A 72 -7.11 3.76 -11.22
C ALA A 72 -7.02 2.45 -10.40
N TRP A 73 -7.55 1.37 -10.96
CA TRP A 73 -7.49 0.03 -10.37
C TRP A 73 -6.08 -0.58 -10.43
N LEU A 74 -5.17 -0.03 -11.25
CA LEU A 74 -3.80 -0.51 -11.36
C LEU A 74 -2.90 -0.10 -10.20
N GLY A 75 -3.38 0.75 -9.28
CA GLY A 75 -2.57 1.22 -8.15
C GLY A 75 -1.94 0.09 -7.33
N GLY A 76 -2.70 -0.99 -7.08
CA GLY A 76 -2.18 -2.17 -6.38
C GLY A 76 -1.07 -2.89 -7.16
N ALA A 77 -1.21 -3.00 -8.49
CA ALA A 77 -0.20 -3.61 -9.35
C ALA A 77 1.09 -2.78 -9.40
N LEU A 78 0.96 -1.45 -9.51
CA LEU A 78 2.10 -0.53 -9.49
C LEU A 78 2.83 -0.59 -8.14
N GLY A 79 2.09 -0.67 -7.03
CA GLY A 79 2.67 -0.83 -5.70
C GLY A 79 3.40 -2.18 -5.52
N ALA A 80 2.82 -3.28 -6.04
CA ALA A 80 3.47 -4.59 -5.99
C ALA A 80 4.78 -4.60 -6.79
N PHE A 81 4.78 -3.98 -7.97
CA PHE A 81 5.98 -3.78 -8.79
C PHE A 81 7.03 -2.92 -8.06
N TYR A 82 6.61 -1.80 -7.46
CA TYR A 82 7.50 -0.93 -6.68
C TYR A 82 8.16 -1.67 -5.51
N VAL A 83 7.37 -2.37 -4.70
CA VAL A 83 7.90 -3.11 -3.54
C VAL A 83 8.87 -4.19 -4.00
N ALA A 84 8.48 -5.01 -4.99
CA ALA A 84 9.34 -6.07 -5.49
C ALA A 84 10.67 -5.55 -6.07
N SER A 85 10.63 -4.43 -6.80
CA SER A 85 11.83 -3.80 -7.38
C SER A 85 12.70 -3.05 -6.35
N SER A 86 12.11 -2.58 -5.24
CA SER A 86 12.86 -1.91 -4.17
C SER A 86 13.67 -2.86 -3.28
N ILE A 87 13.38 -4.15 -3.37
CA ILE A 87 14.03 -5.22 -2.58
C ILE A 87 15.30 -5.73 -3.27
N THR A 88 15.32 -5.73 -4.61
CA THR A 88 16.43 -6.20 -5.46
C THR A 88 17.51 -5.14 -5.62
#